data_AF-A0A9P7G2L9-F1
#
_entry.id   AF-A0A9P7G2L9-F1
#
_cell.length_a   1.000
_cell.length_b   1.000
_cell.length_c   1.000
_cell.angle_alpha   90.00
_cell.angle_beta   90.00
_cell.angle_gamma   90.00
#
_symmetry.space_group_name_H-M   'P 1'
#
loop_
_entity.id
_entity.type
_entity.pdbx_description
1 polymer ?
#
loop_
_entity_poly.entity_id
_entity_poly.type
_entity_poly.pdbx_seq_one_letter_code
_entity_poly.pdbx_strand_id
1 'polypeptide(L)'
;MKFSSAFLGLVFAALSVNAAISKAELKKNRAKGLRLLSLEDGAEPVWKTEDEKLEIIRSDHHFFDVTDIYEPNTPITTLSDSFSALATYPPPSHQTEVKAIFGNITLSNMQSHLNTLTAFNNRYYKSQTGADAADWIVKTVSAIAAAYPGTGATVKAFTNTWIQSSVIARIPGTTNGPVTIIGAHLDSINQSNPTSGRAPGADDDGSGTVNLIEAFRTLLAAGFRPTTPVEFHWYSGEEGGLLGSQAIAKSYKTAGTQVKAMLQLDMTA
;
A
#
# COMPACT_ATOMS: atom_id res chain seq x y z
N MET A 1 59.20 -35.82 -19.49
CA MET A 1 58.16 -35.97 -20.54
C MET A 1 56.88 -35.39 -19.97
N LYS A 2 56.56 -34.13 -20.28
CA LYS A 2 55.68 -33.63 -21.36
C LYS A 2 54.27 -33.29 -20.82
N PHE A 3 54.06 -31.98 -20.69
CA PHE A 3 52.86 -31.11 -20.74
C PHE A 3 51.45 -31.71 -20.91
N SER A 4 50.48 -31.12 -20.18
CA SER A 4 49.30 -30.44 -20.77
C SER A 4 48.59 -29.64 -19.65
N SER A 5 48.80 -28.33 -19.55
CA SER A 5 47.99 -27.24 -20.13
C SER A 5 46.69 -26.96 -19.36
N ALA A 6 46.73 -25.83 -18.65
CA ALA A 6 45.65 -25.20 -17.92
C ALA A 6 44.47 -24.84 -18.83
N PHE A 7 43.25 -25.11 -18.36
CA PHE A 7 42.03 -24.46 -18.85
C PHE A 7 41.57 -23.47 -17.79
N LEU A 8 42.15 -22.27 -17.82
CA LEU A 8 41.62 -21.13 -17.09
C LEU A 8 40.42 -20.61 -17.88
N GLY A 9 39.23 -21.18 -17.61
CA GLY A 9 37.98 -20.66 -18.11
C GLY A 9 37.72 -19.30 -17.46
N LEU A 10 38.10 -18.22 -18.13
CA LEU A 10 37.64 -16.87 -17.81
C LEU A 10 36.13 -16.84 -18.09
N VAL A 11 35.32 -17.09 -17.05
CA VAL A 11 33.92 -16.70 -17.07
C VAL A 11 33.92 -15.18 -16.98
N PHE A 12 33.83 -14.51 -18.13
CA PHE A 12 33.38 -13.13 -18.18
C PHE A 12 31.93 -13.12 -17.67
N ALA A 13 31.74 -12.88 -16.38
CA ALA A 13 30.51 -12.29 -15.90
C ALA A 13 30.45 -10.91 -16.53
N ALA A 14 29.79 -10.79 -17.68
CA ALA A 14 29.40 -9.51 -18.20
C ALA A 14 28.44 -8.90 -17.17
N LEU A 15 28.98 -8.08 -16.27
CA LEU A 15 28.20 -7.03 -15.62
C LEU A 15 27.72 -6.13 -16.76
N SER A 16 26.61 -6.49 -17.39
CA SER A 16 25.82 -5.56 -18.17
C SER A 16 25.32 -4.52 -17.19
N VAL A 17 26.09 -3.44 -17.04
CA VAL A 17 25.57 -2.19 -16.50
C VAL A 17 24.55 -1.72 -17.53
N ASN A 18 23.33 -2.24 -17.46
CA ASN A 18 22.23 -1.66 -18.20
C ASN A 18 22.14 -0.21 -17.73
N ALA A 19 22.29 0.72 -18.67
CA ALA A 19 22.15 2.14 -18.36
C ALA A 19 20.77 2.38 -17.73
N ALA A 20 20.70 3.20 -16.69
CA ALA A 20 19.46 3.55 -16.01
C ALA A 20 18.36 3.95 -17.03
N ILE A 21 17.14 3.49 -16.80
CA ILE A 21 16.02 3.68 -17.74
C ILE A 21 15.71 5.17 -17.87
N SER A 22 15.83 5.70 -19.09
CA SER A 22 15.66 7.15 -19.32
C SER A 22 14.19 7.59 -19.20
N LYS A 23 13.96 8.89 -18.89
CA LYS A 23 12.61 9.48 -18.91
C LYS A 23 11.90 9.31 -20.27
N ALA A 24 12.66 9.38 -21.36
CA ALA A 24 12.14 9.20 -22.71
C ALA A 24 11.69 7.75 -22.96
N GLU A 25 12.47 6.79 -22.48
CA GLU A 25 12.12 5.37 -22.54
C GLU A 25 10.89 5.05 -21.70
N LEU A 26 10.82 5.52 -20.45
CA LEU A 26 9.63 5.39 -19.59
C LEU A 26 8.38 5.87 -20.32
N LYS A 27 8.41 7.09 -20.88
CA LYS A 27 7.26 7.66 -21.61
C LYS A 27 6.89 6.79 -22.81
N LYS A 28 7.88 6.34 -23.59
CA LYS A 28 7.67 5.51 -24.78
C LYS A 28 7.06 4.15 -24.43
N ASN A 29 7.57 3.47 -23.41
CA ASN A 29 7.13 2.13 -23.04
C ASN A 29 5.78 2.16 -22.32
N ARG A 30 5.50 3.17 -21.49
CA ARG A 30 4.16 3.41 -20.95
C ARG A 30 3.11 3.64 -22.03
N ALA A 31 3.43 4.39 -23.07
CA ALA A 31 2.52 4.60 -24.21
C ALA A 31 2.22 3.31 -24.99
N LYS A 32 3.06 2.28 -24.85
CA LYS A 32 2.83 0.93 -25.40
C LYS A 32 2.07 0.01 -24.44
N GLY A 33 1.71 0.48 -23.24
CA GLY A 33 1.07 -0.33 -22.20
C GLY A 33 2.02 -1.25 -21.44
N LEU A 34 3.33 -1.06 -21.55
CA LEU A 34 4.31 -1.83 -20.77
C LEU A 34 4.39 -1.33 -19.32
N ARG A 35 4.62 -2.27 -18.40
CA ARG A 35 4.80 -2.05 -16.97
C ARG A 35 6.25 -2.33 -16.60
N LEU A 36 6.83 -1.47 -15.79
CA LEU A 36 8.18 -1.62 -15.27
C LEU A 36 8.08 -2.27 -13.89
N LEU A 37 8.53 -3.53 -13.78
CA LEU A 37 8.38 -4.33 -12.57
C LEU A 37 9.73 -4.53 -11.89
N SER A 38 9.82 -4.23 -10.60
CA SER A 38 10.93 -4.69 -9.74
C SER A 38 10.52 -6.03 -9.15
N LEU A 39 11.28 -7.08 -9.48
CA LEU A 39 11.01 -8.46 -9.06
C LEU A 39 11.83 -8.88 -7.83
N GLU A 40 12.95 -8.21 -7.60
CA GLU A 40 13.88 -8.51 -6.52
C GLU A 40 14.49 -7.21 -5.98
N ASP A 41 14.74 -7.17 -4.67
CA ASP A 41 15.36 -6.03 -4.02
C ASP A 41 16.78 -5.79 -4.56
N GLY A 42 17.05 -4.55 -4.94
CA GLY A 42 18.36 -4.16 -5.49
C GLY A 42 18.59 -4.57 -6.95
N ALA A 43 17.68 -5.31 -7.56
CA ALA A 43 17.74 -5.61 -9.00
C ALA A 43 17.14 -4.46 -9.83
N GLU A 44 17.70 -4.27 -11.03
CA GLU A 44 17.11 -3.34 -12.01
C GLU A 44 15.72 -3.84 -12.43
N PRO A 45 14.71 -2.96 -12.48
CA PRO A 45 13.37 -3.37 -12.87
C PRO A 45 13.29 -3.70 -14.36
N VAL A 46 12.37 -4.59 -14.71
CA VAL A 46 12.21 -5.16 -16.05
C VAL A 46 10.88 -4.74 -16.67
N TRP A 47 10.89 -4.47 -17.97
CA TRP A 47 9.66 -4.20 -18.72
C TRP A 47 8.89 -5.49 -18.97
N LYS A 48 7.59 -5.47 -18.65
CA LYS A 48 6.63 -6.55 -18.85
C LYS A 48 5.35 -6.02 -19.48
N THR A 49 4.67 -6.86 -20.24
CA THR A 49 3.28 -6.63 -20.64
C THR A 49 2.34 -6.82 -19.43
N GLU A 50 1.10 -6.35 -19.53
CA GLU A 50 0.09 -6.64 -18.50
C GLU A 50 -0.21 -8.14 -18.41
N ASP A 51 -0.10 -8.90 -19.51
CA ASP A 51 -0.29 -10.36 -19.49
C ASP A 51 0.84 -11.08 -18.73
N GLU A 52 2.10 -10.73 -18.99
CA GLU A 52 3.24 -11.28 -18.22
C GLU A 52 3.16 -10.88 -16.74
N LYS A 53 2.69 -9.68 -16.43
CA LYS A 53 2.42 -9.26 -15.05
C LYS A 53 1.36 -10.13 -14.40
N LEU A 54 0.28 -10.46 -15.12
CA LEU A 54 -0.75 -11.37 -14.63
C LEU A 54 -0.22 -12.80 -14.44
N GLU A 55 0.71 -13.25 -15.26
CA GLU A 55 1.40 -14.53 -15.06
C GLU A 55 2.23 -14.53 -13.78
N ILE A 56 2.96 -13.43 -13.50
CA ILE A 56 3.71 -13.24 -12.25
C ILE A 56 2.76 -13.31 -11.04
N ILE A 57 1.64 -12.57 -11.07
CA ILE A 57 0.60 -12.62 -10.03
C ILE A 57 0.09 -14.05 -9.82
N ARG A 58 -0.24 -14.77 -10.91
CA ARG A 58 -0.73 -16.17 -10.84
C ARG A 58 0.31 -17.16 -10.32
N SER A 59 1.59 -16.82 -10.42
CA SER A 59 2.69 -17.61 -9.88
C SER A 59 3.00 -17.31 -8.42
N ASP A 60 2.22 -16.44 -7.77
CA ASP A 60 2.42 -16.00 -6.39
C ASP A 60 3.83 -15.42 -6.15
N HIS A 61 4.36 -14.74 -7.17
CA HIS A 61 5.67 -14.12 -7.10
C HIS A 61 5.51 -12.63 -6.80
N HIS A 62 6.10 -12.17 -5.71
CA HIS A 62 6.02 -10.77 -5.29
C HIS A 62 6.74 -9.85 -6.28
N PHE A 63 6.18 -8.67 -6.51
CA PHE A 63 6.79 -7.64 -7.34
C PHE A 63 6.24 -6.26 -6.99
N PHE A 64 7.00 -5.23 -7.35
CA PHE A 64 6.58 -3.84 -7.31
C PHE A 64 6.39 -3.35 -8.73
N ASP A 65 5.22 -2.80 -9.04
CA ASP A 65 5.02 -2.09 -10.29
C ASP A 65 5.47 -0.64 -10.13
N VAL A 66 6.75 -0.38 -10.46
CA VAL A 66 7.41 0.91 -10.25
C VAL A 66 7.19 1.88 -11.42
N THR A 67 6.33 1.53 -12.40
CA THR A 67 6.12 2.26 -13.65
C THR A 67 5.91 3.77 -13.45
N ASP A 68 5.11 4.14 -12.44
CA ASP A 68 4.72 5.52 -12.18
C ASP A 68 5.61 6.21 -11.12
N ILE A 69 6.39 5.43 -10.37
CA ILE A 69 7.24 5.95 -9.31
C ILE A 69 8.73 6.00 -9.64
N TYR A 70 9.21 5.24 -10.64
CA TYR A 70 10.63 5.16 -10.99
C TYR A 70 11.22 6.55 -11.29
N GLU A 71 12.37 6.83 -10.67
CA GLU A 71 13.13 8.07 -10.81
C GLU A 71 14.47 7.77 -11.48
N PRO A 72 14.64 8.10 -12.77
CA PRO A 72 15.89 7.85 -13.48
C PRO A 72 17.09 8.52 -12.80
N ASN A 73 18.21 7.80 -12.73
CA ASN A 73 19.47 8.24 -12.11
C ASN A 73 19.43 8.47 -10.59
N THR A 74 18.36 8.04 -9.91
CA THR A 74 18.43 7.80 -8.47
C THR A 74 19.22 6.50 -8.29
N PRO A 75 20.33 6.48 -7.53
CA PRO A 75 21.06 5.23 -7.28
C PRO A 75 20.08 4.18 -6.74
N ILE A 76 20.22 2.93 -7.18
CA ILE A 76 19.63 1.80 -6.47
C ILE A 76 20.34 1.73 -5.13
N THR A 77 19.87 2.51 -4.16
CA THR A 77 20.26 2.36 -2.78
C THR A 77 19.65 1.07 -2.30
N THR A 78 20.49 0.12 -1.90
CA THR A 78 20.01 -1.02 -1.15
C THR A 78 19.22 -0.52 0.06
N LEU A 79 18.16 -1.22 0.48
CA LEU A 79 17.40 -0.85 1.68
C LEU A 79 18.34 -0.64 2.89
N SER A 80 19.48 -1.35 2.93
CA SER A 80 20.53 -1.21 3.94
C SER A 80 21.21 0.16 4.02
N ASP A 81 21.28 0.93 2.92
CA ASP A 81 22.00 2.22 2.89
C ASP A 81 21.17 3.40 3.42
N SER A 82 19.87 3.20 3.64
CA SER A 82 18.91 4.26 3.98
C SER A 82 18.19 4.07 5.32
N PHE A 83 18.56 3.05 6.11
CA PHE A 83 18.06 2.97 7.48
C PHE A 83 18.68 4.10 8.30
N SER A 84 17.84 5.06 8.69
CA SER A 84 18.10 5.82 9.92
C SER A 84 18.33 4.83 11.06
N ALA A 85 19.11 5.23 12.07
CA ALA A 85 19.28 4.43 13.29
C ALA A 85 17.92 3.83 13.72
N LEU A 86 17.91 2.53 14.07
CA LEU A 86 16.71 1.81 14.48
C LEU A 86 15.88 2.69 15.42
N ALA A 87 14.59 2.88 15.10
CA ALA A 87 13.72 3.70 15.92
C ALA A 87 13.65 3.11 17.33
N THR A 88 14.08 3.87 18.34
CA THR A 88 13.92 3.48 19.74
C THR A 88 12.54 3.87 20.21
N TYR A 89 11.71 2.88 20.51
CA TYR A 89 10.38 3.10 21.09
C TYR A 89 10.46 3.10 22.62
N PRO A 90 9.84 4.06 23.32
CA PRO A 90 9.72 3.98 24.77
C PRO A 90 8.87 2.76 25.15
N PRO A 91 9.06 2.18 26.36
CA PRO A 91 8.17 1.16 26.88
C PRO A 91 6.70 1.62 26.83
N PRO A 92 5.73 0.71 26.62
CA PRO A 92 4.31 1.07 26.63
C PRO A 92 3.94 1.80 27.93
N SER A 93 3.24 2.93 27.80
CA SER A 93 2.97 3.85 28.93
C SER A 93 1.52 4.36 29.03
N HIS A 94 0.63 3.90 28.14
CA HIS A 94 -0.77 4.34 28.03
C HIS A 94 -1.76 3.18 28.21
N GLN A 95 -1.45 2.21 29.05
CA GLN A 95 -2.22 0.97 29.19
C GLN A 95 -3.64 1.23 29.70
N THR A 96 -3.84 2.23 30.55
CA THR A 96 -5.17 2.56 31.09
C THR A 96 -6.08 3.09 29.98
N GLU A 97 -5.57 4.03 29.19
CA GLU A 97 -6.27 4.62 28.04
C GLU A 97 -6.56 3.56 26.98
N VAL A 98 -5.58 2.72 26.63
CA VAL A 98 -5.74 1.65 25.64
C VAL A 98 -6.77 0.62 26.10
N LYS A 99 -6.72 0.17 27.36
CA LYS A 99 -7.69 -0.81 27.88
C LYS A 99 -9.12 -0.27 27.89
N ALA A 100 -9.30 1.03 28.14
CA ALA A 100 -10.62 1.65 28.09
C ALA A 100 -11.22 1.63 26.67
N ILE A 101 -10.39 1.65 25.63
CA ILE A 101 -10.85 1.60 24.23
C ILE A 101 -11.35 0.21 23.84
N PHE A 102 -10.80 -0.87 24.41
CA PHE A 102 -11.17 -2.24 24.02
C PHE A 102 -12.67 -2.53 24.20
N GLY A 103 -13.30 -1.94 25.22
CA GLY A 103 -14.75 -2.08 25.43
C GLY A 103 -15.61 -1.45 24.34
N ASN A 104 -15.05 -0.57 23.51
CA ASN A 104 -15.76 0.03 22.39
C ASN A 104 -15.72 -0.84 21.13
N ILE A 105 -14.82 -1.83 21.03
CA ILE A 105 -14.68 -2.67 19.83
C ILE A 105 -15.94 -3.53 19.66
N THR A 106 -16.52 -3.48 18.46
CA THR A 106 -17.79 -4.11 18.13
C THR A 106 -17.62 -5.05 16.94
N LEU A 107 -17.55 -6.36 17.22
CA LEU A 107 -17.40 -7.40 16.19
C LEU A 107 -18.53 -7.37 15.16
N SER A 108 -19.77 -7.07 15.58
CA SER A 108 -20.91 -6.97 14.66
C SER A 108 -20.77 -5.85 13.63
N ASN A 109 -20.08 -4.75 13.97
CA ASN A 109 -19.79 -3.69 13.00
C ASN A 109 -18.81 -4.18 11.93
N MET A 110 -17.73 -4.84 12.36
CA MET A 110 -16.74 -5.42 11.45
C MET A 110 -17.36 -6.46 10.52
N GLN A 111 -18.18 -7.37 11.06
CA GLN A 111 -18.91 -8.37 10.26
C GLN A 111 -19.88 -7.71 9.27
N SER A 112 -20.61 -6.68 9.67
CA SER A 112 -21.53 -5.94 8.79
C SER A 112 -20.79 -5.23 7.65
N HIS A 113 -19.67 -4.58 7.96
CA HIS A 113 -18.81 -3.96 6.96
C HIS A 113 -18.20 -5.00 6.01
N LEU A 114 -17.77 -6.16 6.53
CA LEU A 114 -17.18 -7.21 5.71
C LEU A 114 -18.22 -7.83 4.78
N ASN A 115 -19.45 -8.04 5.26
CA ASN A 115 -20.57 -8.47 4.41
C ASN A 115 -20.83 -7.48 3.27
N THR A 116 -20.67 -6.18 3.53
CA THR A 116 -20.82 -5.16 2.48
C THR A 116 -19.67 -5.22 1.46
N LEU A 117 -18.42 -5.31 1.92
CA LEU A 117 -17.24 -5.38 1.05
C LEU A 117 -17.21 -6.64 0.18
N THR A 118 -17.64 -7.78 0.73
CA THR A 118 -17.67 -9.07 0.03
C THR A 118 -18.88 -9.25 -0.88
N ALA A 119 -19.86 -8.33 -0.81
CA ALA A 119 -21.02 -8.29 -1.69
C ALA A 119 -20.73 -7.62 -3.05
N PHE A 120 -19.70 -6.76 -3.14
CA PHE A 120 -19.20 -6.30 -4.44
C PHE A 120 -18.71 -7.51 -5.26
N ASN A 121 -18.91 -7.49 -6.59
CA ASN A 121 -18.46 -8.60 -7.44
C ASN A 121 -16.95 -8.84 -7.28
N ASN A 122 -16.18 -7.75 -7.35
CA ASN A 122 -14.79 -7.66 -6.96
C ASN A 122 -14.51 -6.21 -6.56
N ARG A 123 -13.33 -5.94 -6.00
CA ARG A 123 -12.88 -4.59 -5.69
C ARG A 123 -11.66 -4.20 -6.51
N TYR A 124 -11.50 -4.76 -7.71
CA TYR A 124 -10.30 -4.56 -8.52
C TYR A 124 -10.13 -3.10 -8.93
N TYR A 125 -8.92 -2.55 -8.83
CA TYR A 125 -8.64 -1.11 -8.98
C TYR A 125 -8.97 -0.48 -10.34
N LYS A 126 -9.10 -1.30 -11.40
CA LYS A 126 -9.54 -0.90 -12.75
C LYS A 126 -11.02 -1.15 -13.01
N SER A 127 -11.76 -1.74 -12.06
CA SER A 127 -13.19 -2.07 -12.20
C SER A 127 -14.10 -1.00 -11.60
N GLN A 128 -15.32 -0.86 -12.14
CA GLN A 128 -16.31 0.05 -11.55
C GLN A 128 -16.68 -0.35 -10.12
N THR A 129 -16.82 -1.66 -9.85
CA THR A 129 -17.11 -2.16 -8.49
C THR A 129 -15.99 -1.86 -7.51
N GLY A 130 -14.73 -1.80 -7.96
CA GLY A 130 -13.61 -1.31 -7.17
C GLY A 130 -13.72 0.18 -6.83
N ALA A 131 -14.07 1.03 -7.81
CA ALA A 131 -14.33 2.45 -7.54
C ALA A 131 -15.50 2.65 -6.57
N ASP A 132 -16.60 1.91 -6.76
CA ASP A 132 -17.78 1.95 -5.89
C ASP A 132 -17.45 1.51 -4.45
N ALA A 133 -16.57 0.52 -4.29
CA ALA A 133 -16.09 0.08 -2.98
C ALA A 133 -15.24 1.16 -2.27
N ALA A 134 -14.36 1.85 -3.00
CA ALA A 134 -13.61 2.98 -2.44
C ALA A 134 -14.56 4.12 -2.01
N ASP A 135 -15.56 4.45 -2.82
CA ASP A 135 -16.59 5.45 -2.49
C ASP A 135 -17.40 5.04 -1.25
N TRP A 136 -17.70 3.75 -1.11
CA TRP A 136 -18.36 3.21 0.08
C TRP A 136 -17.50 3.38 1.33
N ILE A 137 -16.19 3.12 1.26
CA ILE A 137 -15.26 3.35 2.38
C ILE A 137 -15.22 4.85 2.73
N VAL A 138 -15.09 5.74 1.74
CA VAL A 138 -15.11 7.19 1.96
C VAL A 138 -16.37 7.62 2.70
N LYS A 139 -17.54 7.18 2.25
CA LYS A 139 -18.84 7.50 2.87
C LYS A 139 -18.93 6.97 4.30
N THR A 140 -18.53 5.72 4.52
CA THR A 140 -18.58 5.05 5.82
C THR A 140 -17.68 5.76 6.83
N VAL A 141 -16.42 6.00 6.47
CA VAL A 141 -15.44 6.63 7.36
C VAL A 141 -15.74 8.11 7.57
N SER A 142 -16.29 8.81 6.57
CA SER A 142 -16.76 10.20 6.72
C SER A 142 -17.96 10.29 7.67
N ALA A 143 -18.90 9.35 7.59
CA ALA A 143 -20.04 9.29 8.52
C ALA A 143 -19.57 9.02 9.96
N ILE A 144 -18.57 8.14 10.14
CA ILE A 144 -17.92 7.92 11.43
C ILE A 144 -17.28 9.22 11.95
N ALA A 145 -16.50 9.92 11.13
CA ALA A 145 -15.88 11.19 11.53
C ALA A 145 -16.93 12.25 11.92
N ALA A 146 -18.01 12.36 11.15
CA ALA A 146 -19.11 13.30 11.40
C ALA A 146 -19.89 13.01 12.70
N ALA A 147 -19.92 11.75 13.16
CA ALA A 147 -20.50 11.39 14.45
C ALA A 147 -19.67 11.86 15.65
N TYR A 148 -18.39 12.19 15.46
CA TYR A 148 -17.47 12.62 16.51
C TYR A 148 -16.74 13.93 16.16
N PRO A 149 -17.46 15.04 15.92
CA PRO A 149 -16.87 16.28 15.41
C PRO A 149 -15.82 16.92 16.34
N GLY A 150 -15.90 16.64 17.66
CA GLY A 150 -14.94 17.14 18.66
C GLY A 150 -13.52 16.55 18.56
N THR A 151 -13.30 15.59 17.66
CA THR A 151 -11.99 14.98 17.37
C THR A 151 -11.22 15.75 16.29
N GLY A 152 -11.91 16.56 15.47
CA GLY A 152 -11.32 17.22 14.30
C GLY A 152 -10.89 16.26 13.18
N ALA A 153 -11.40 15.03 13.18
CA ALA A 153 -11.04 14.04 12.17
C ALA A 153 -11.49 14.46 10.76
N THR A 154 -10.68 14.16 9.75
CA THR A 154 -10.97 14.46 8.33
C THR A 154 -10.79 13.22 7.47
N VAL A 155 -11.51 13.14 6.36
CA VAL A 155 -11.44 12.02 5.40
C VAL A 155 -11.27 12.58 4.00
N LYS A 156 -10.35 12.02 3.21
CA LYS A 156 -10.06 12.43 1.84
C LYS A 156 -9.84 11.22 0.95
N ALA A 157 -10.38 11.28 -0.26
CA ALA A 157 -9.98 10.39 -1.34
C ALA A 157 -8.65 10.89 -1.93
N PHE A 158 -7.72 9.97 -2.16
CA PHE A 158 -6.48 10.20 -2.89
C PHE A 158 -6.66 9.67 -4.31
N THR A 159 -6.71 10.59 -5.27
CA THR A 159 -6.95 10.29 -6.70
C THR A 159 -5.70 9.70 -7.35
N ASN A 160 -5.88 8.64 -8.13
CA ASN A 160 -4.83 7.99 -8.89
C ASN A 160 -5.04 8.18 -10.40
N THR A 161 -4.13 7.61 -11.21
CA THR A 161 -4.29 7.53 -12.68
C THR A 161 -5.31 6.48 -13.11
N TRP A 162 -5.76 5.63 -12.19
CA TRP A 162 -6.85 4.68 -12.36
C TRP A 162 -8.11 5.12 -11.59
N ILE A 163 -9.23 4.44 -11.82
CA ILE A 163 -10.55 4.90 -11.37
C ILE A 163 -10.79 4.72 -9.86
N GLN A 164 -10.17 3.72 -9.24
CA GLN A 164 -10.27 3.51 -7.79
C GLN A 164 -9.35 4.47 -7.02
N SER A 165 -9.92 5.22 -6.09
CA SER A 165 -9.13 6.09 -5.19
C SER A 165 -8.61 5.30 -3.99
N SER A 166 -7.46 5.68 -3.46
CA SER A 166 -7.09 5.33 -2.09
C SER A 166 -7.84 6.26 -1.12
N VAL A 167 -7.99 5.87 0.14
CA VAL A 167 -8.70 6.69 1.16
C VAL A 167 -7.76 7.00 2.31
N ILE A 168 -7.72 8.26 2.75
CA ILE A 168 -6.93 8.71 3.89
C ILE A 168 -7.88 9.37 4.89
N ALA A 169 -8.05 8.76 6.07
CA ALA A 169 -8.65 9.41 7.22
C ALA A 169 -7.57 9.86 8.19
N ARG A 170 -7.74 11.04 8.78
CA ARG A 170 -6.73 11.69 9.62
C ARG A 170 -7.34 12.17 10.92
N ILE A 171 -6.76 11.74 12.03
CA ILE A 171 -6.96 12.33 13.35
C ILE A 171 -5.83 13.35 13.56
N PRO A 172 -6.13 14.65 13.72
CA PRO A 172 -5.11 15.66 13.91
C PRO A 172 -4.37 15.46 15.24
N GLY A 173 -3.07 15.80 15.23
CA GLY A 173 -2.31 15.92 16.46
C GLY A 173 -2.66 17.21 17.21
N THR A 174 -2.47 17.24 18.52
CA THR A 174 -2.49 18.51 19.29
C THR A 174 -1.30 19.41 18.94
N THR A 175 -0.23 18.83 18.38
CA THR A 175 0.89 19.54 17.78
C THR A 175 1.15 19.04 16.36
N ASN A 176 1.87 19.84 15.58
CA ASN A 176 2.48 19.34 14.35
C ASN A 176 3.60 18.35 14.70
N GLY A 177 3.85 17.39 13.82
CA GLY A 177 4.94 16.43 13.98
C GLY A 177 4.82 15.25 13.02
N PRO A 178 5.75 14.29 13.13
CA PRO A 178 5.76 13.10 12.29
C PRO A 178 4.44 12.31 12.40
N VAL A 179 3.86 11.94 11.26
CA VAL A 179 2.59 11.19 11.20
C VAL A 179 2.81 9.71 11.50
N THR A 180 1.90 9.10 12.26
CA THR A 180 1.82 7.64 12.39
C THR A 180 0.72 7.12 11.46
N ILE A 181 1.03 6.10 10.67
CA ILE A 181 0.11 5.57 9.66
C ILE A 181 -0.29 4.15 10.05
N ILE A 182 -1.57 3.81 9.91
CA ILE A 182 -2.07 2.44 9.94
C ILE A 182 -2.79 2.22 8.61
N GLY A 183 -2.44 1.16 7.91
CA GLY A 183 -2.85 0.89 6.54
C GLY A 183 -3.50 -0.47 6.38
N ALA A 184 -4.29 -0.60 5.32
CA ALA A 184 -4.88 -1.80 4.75
C ALA A 184 -5.02 -1.57 3.24
N HIS A 185 -5.14 -2.60 2.42
CA HIS A 185 -5.55 -2.39 1.03
C HIS A 185 -7.03 -2.70 0.84
N LEU A 186 -7.68 -1.97 -0.07
CA LEU A 186 -9.13 -2.04 -0.25
C LEU A 186 -9.55 -2.83 -1.49
N ASP A 187 -8.61 -3.08 -2.41
CA ASP A 187 -8.92 -3.85 -3.61
C ASP A 187 -8.99 -5.36 -3.35
N SER A 188 -9.37 -6.09 -4.40
CA SER A 188 -9.32 -7.54 -4.43
C SER A 188 -9.19 -7.99 -5.87
N ILE A 189 -8.53 -9.11 -6.11
CA ILE A 189 -8.34 -9.65 -7.45
C ILE A 189 -8.93 -11.06 -7.61
N ASN A 190 -9.46 -11.32 -8.81
CA ASN A 190 -9.59 -12.68 -9.30
C ASN A 190 -8.47 -12.88 -10.34
N GLN A 191 -7.43 -13.62 -9.99
CA GLN A 191 -6.22 -13.71 -10.83
C GLN A 191 -6.48 -14.29 -12.23
N SER A 192 -7.53 -15.12 -12.39
CA SER A 192 -7.94 -15.67 -13.69
C SER A 192 -8.72 -14.67 -14.53
N ASN A 193 -9.48 -13.77 -13.90
CA ASN A 193 -10.26 -12.73 -14.56
C ASN A 193 -10.35 -11.47 -13.68
N PRO A 194 -9.31 -10.62 -13.65
CA PRO A 194 -9.24 -9.51 -12.68
C PRO A 194 -10.39 -8.51 -12.81
N THR A 195 -10.83 -8.23 -14.04
CA THR A 195 -11.83 -7.20 -14.29
C THR A 195 -13.25 -7.65 -13.98
N SER A 196 -13.63 -8.89 -14.35
CA SER A 196 -15.02 -9.35 -14.26
C SER A 196 -15.21 -10.57 -13.34
N GLY A 197 -14.14 -11.29 -13.04
CA GLY A 197 -14.17 -12.44 -12.15
C GLY A 197 -14.60 -12.03 -10.75
N ARG A 198 -15.31 -12.94 -10.08
CA ARG A 198 -15.75 -12.72 -8.71
C ARG A 198 -14.55 -12.83 -7.76
N ALA A 199 -14.34 -11.82 -6.94
CA ALA A 199 -13.29 -11.73 -5.92
C ALA A 199 -13.84 -11.09 -4.65
N PRO A 200 -14.46 -11.89 -3.75
CA PRO A 200 -15.01 -11.36 -2.51
C PRO A 200 -13.95 -10.70 -1.62
N GLY A 201 -12.69 -11.17 -1.70
CA GLY A 201 -11.57 -10.63 -0.95
C GLY A 201 -11.89 -10.47 0.53
N ALA A 202 -12.32 -11.55 1.18
CA ALA A 202 -12.83 -11.48 2.54
C ALA A 202 -11.71 -11.34 3.56
N ASP A 203 -10.69 -12.21 3.46
CA ASP A 203 -9.50 -12.11 4.30
C ASP A 203 -8.51 -11.11 3.71
N ASP A 204 -8.22 -11.25 2.41
CA ASP A 204 -7.34 -10.42 1.58
C ASP A 204 -8.15 -9.36 0.77
N ASP A 205 -8.02 -8.07 1.06
CA ASP A 205 -7.87 -7.56 2.43
C ASP A 205 -9.14 -6.92 3.00
N GLY A 206 -10.26 -7.64 2.84
CA GLY A 206 -11.51 -7.29 3.51
C GLY A 206 -11.33 -7.24 5.03
N SER A 207 -10.51 -8.13 5.61
CA SER A 207 -10.31 -8.24 7.06
C SER A 207 -9.52 -7.05 7.63
N GLY A 208 -8.38 -6.70 7.04
CA GLY A 208 -7.59 -5.54 7.42
C GLY A 208 -8.36 -4.25 7.19
N THR A 209 -9.09 -4.13 6.07
CA THR A 209 -9.95 -2.99 5.80
C THR A 209 -10.99 -2.76 6.90
N VAL A 210 -11.73 -3.79 7.34
CA VAL A 210 -12.77 -3.61 8.38
C VAL A 210 -12.19 -3.43 9.78
N ASN A 211 -11.04 -4.06 10.06
CA ASN A 211 -10.28 -3.80 11.29
C ASN A 211 -9.85 -2.34 11.37
N LEU A 212 -9.39 -1.77 10.25
CA LEU A 212 -8.97 -0.37 10.18
C LEU A 212 -10.16 0.59 10.35
N ILE A 213 -11.32 0.29 9.77
CA ILE A 213 -12.56 1.08 9.97
C ILE A 213 -12.96 1.08 11.44
N GLU A 214 -12.92 -0.08 12.10
CA GLU A 214 -13.31 -0.21 13.50
C GLU A 214 -12.28 0.43 14.46
N ALA A 215 -10.99 0.31 14.16
CA ALA A 215 -9.94 1.02 14.90
C ALA A 215 -10.14 2.55 14.83
N PHE A 216 -10.42 3.09 13.64
CA PHE A 216 -10.73 4.52 13.49
C PHE A 216 -11.95 4.91 14.31
N ARG A 217 -13.07 4.18 14.19
CA ARG A 217 -14.31 4.46 14.92
C ARG A 217 -14.12 4.42 16.44
N THR A 218 -13.43 3.40 16.96
CA THR A 218 -13.26 3.20 18.41
C THR A 218 -12.37 4.28 19.03
N LEU A 219 -11.32 4.73 18.32
CA LEU A 219 -10.50 5.86 18.74
C LEU A 219 -11.28 7.17 18.77
N LEU A 220 -12.12 7.44 17.75
CA LEU A 220 -12.97 8.64 17.77
C LEU A 220 -14.00 8.59 18.90
N ALA A 221 -14.62 7.43 19.13
CA ALA A 221 -15.58 7.22 20.22
C ALA A 221 -14.97 7.42 21.61
N ALA A 222 -13.68 7.09 21.77
CA ALA A 222 -12.93 7.33 23.00
C ALA A 222 -12.44 8.77 23.14
N GLY A 223 -12.71 9.66 22.17
CA GLY A 223 -12.23 11.04 22.19
C GLY A 223 -10.71 11.14 22.06
N PHE A 224 -10.08 10.19 21.37
CA PHE A 224 -8.62 10.13 21.22
C PHE A 224 -8.06 11.41 20.60
N ARG A 225 -7.07 12.01 21.27
CA ARG A 225 -6.36 13.23 20.85
C ARG A 225 -4.86 12.98 20.89
N PRO A 226 -4.26 12.50 19.79
CA PRO A 226 -2.84 12.17 19.79
C PRO A 226 -1.99 13.45 19.82
N THR A 227 -0.75 13.36 20.32
CA THR A 227 0.19 14.50 20.28
C THR A 227 0.57 14.84 18.83
N THR A 228 0.95 13.81 18.06
CA THR A 228 1.23 13.94 16.62
C THR A 228 0.12 13.28 15.80
N PRO A 229 -0.09 13.68 14.54
CA PRO A 229 -1.20 13.15 13.75
C PRO A 229 -1.14 11.63 13.55
N VAL A 230 -2.32 11.01 13.47
CA VAL A 230 -2.49 9.60 13.10
C VAL A 230 -3.36 9.51 11.85
N GLU A 231 -2.94 8.71 10.88
CA GLU A 231 -3.66 8.50 9.63
C GLU A 231 -4.00 7.02 9.41
N PHE A 232 -5.16 6.80 8.80
CA PHE A 232 -5.73 5.51 8.45
C PHE A 232 -5.83 5.48 6.93
N HIS A 233 -5.07 4.59 6.30
CA HIS A 233 -4.94 4.53 4.85
C HIS A 233 -5.59 3.25 4.33
N TRP A 234 -6.49 3.38 3.37
CA TRP A 234 -6.97 2.27 2.56
C TRP A 234 -6.38 2.42 1.17
N TYR A 235 -5.43 1.56 0.82
CA TYR A 235 -4.68 1.64 -0.44
C TYR A 235 -5.44 0.96 -1.58
N SER A 236 -5.52 1.64 -2.72
CA SER A 236 -6.02 1.03 -3.97
C SER A 236 -4.90 0.40 -4.78
N GLY A 237 -5.20 -0.62 -5.57
CA GLY A 237 -4.26 -1.21 -6.53
C GLY A 237 -3.07 -1.91 -5.90
N GLU A 238 -3.21 -2.48 -4.70
CA GLU A 238 -2.19 -3.33 -4.07
C GLU A 238 -1.94 -4.54 -4.96
N GLU A 239 -3.01 -5.20 -5.40
CA GLU A 239 -3.01 -6.42 -6.22
C GLU A 239 -2.44 -6.16 -7.63
N GLY A 240 -2.37 -4.87 -7.99
CA GLY A 240 -1.72 -4.38 -9.19
C GLY A 240 -0.21 -4.13 -9.02
N GLY A 241 0.42 -4.59 -7.94
CA GLY A 241 1.82 -4.34 -7.63
C GLY A 241 2.03 -3.07 -6.82
N LEU A 242 1.30 -2.92 -5.71
CA LEU A 242 1.49 -1.90 -4.67
C LEU A 242 1.28 -0.45 -5.16
N LEU A 243 0.36 -0.24 -6.10
CA LEU A 243 0.28 1.02 -6.86
C LEU A 243 -0.12 2.22 -6.00
N GLY A 244 -1.19 2.10 -5.20
CA GLY A 244 -1.72 3.21 -4.41
C GLY A 244 -0.83 3.58 -3.22
N SER A 245 -0.23 2.59 -2.56
CA SER A 245 0.72 2.84 -1.46
C SER A 245 1.99 3.52 -1.97
N GLN A 246 2.53 3.09 -3.12
CA GLN A 246 3.66 3.75 -3.79
C GLN A 246 3.33 5.19 -4.20
N ALA A 247 2.14 5.45 -4.74
CA ALA A 247 1.72 6.80 -5.12
C ALA A 247 1.65 7.75 -3.91
N ILE A 248 1.06 7.31 -2.79
CA ILE A 248 1.00 8.08 -1.55
C ILE A 248 2.40 8.28 -0.96
N ALA A 249 3.23 7.23 -0.88
CA ALA A 249 4.59 7.32 -0.39
C ALA A 249 5.44 8.31 -1.18
N LYS A 250 5.33 8.30 -2.52
CA LYS A 250 6.00 9.28 -3.40
C LYS A 250 5.48 10.70 -3.18
N SER A 251 4.18 10.87 -3.00
CA SER A 251 3.58 12.17 -2.65
C SER A 251 4.11 12.68 -1.30
N TYR A 252 4.24 11.80 -0.30
CA TYR A 252 4.71 12.16 1.04
C TYR A 252 6.20 12.54 1.01
N LYS A 253 7.02 11.76 0.30
CA LYS A 253 8.44 12.08 0.06
C LYS A 253 8.58 13.45 -0.62
N THR A 254 7.80 13.71 -1.65
CA THR A 254 7.81 14.99 -2.39
C THR A 254 7.38 16.16 -1.53
N ALA A 255 6.37 15.97 -0.68
CA ALA A 255 5.88 16.99 0.26
C ALA A 255 6.76 17.16 1.51
N GLY A 256 7.83 16.36 1.68
CA GLY A 256 8.64 16.35 2.89
C GLY A 256 7.88 15.91 4.15
N THR A 257 6.83 15.10 3.98
CA THR A 257 6.03 14.59 5.11
C THR A 257 6.85 13.59 5.90
N GLN A 258 7.09 13.89 7.17
CA GLN A 258 7.80 12.98 8.07
C GLN A 258 6.85 11.90 8.58
N VAL A 259 7.19 10.64 8.35
CA VAL A 259 6.45 9.47 8.85
C VAL A 259 7.23 8.89 10.02
N LYS A 260 6.56 8.72 11.17
CA LYS A 260 7.15 8.16 12.39
C LYS A 260 7.18 6.63 12.37
N ALA A 261 6.07 6.05 11.93
CA ALA A 261 5.83 4.62 11.89
C ALA A 261 4.67 4.36 10.92
N MET A 262 4.68 3.18 10.31
CA MET A 262 3.59 2.67 9.49
C MET A 262 3.34 1.21 9.88
N LEU A 263 2.08 0.86 10.09
CA LEU A 263 1.62 -0.51 10.33
C LEU A 263 0.70 -0.90 9.17
N GLN A 264 0.93 -2.06 8.55
CA GLN A 264 0.02 -2.66 7.58
C GLN A 264 -0.81 -3.75 8.26
N LEU A 265 -2.11 -3.74 8.04
CA LEU A 265 -3.03 -4.82 8.34
C LEU A 265 -3.40 -5.45 7.00
N ASP A 266 -2.99 -6.69 6.79
CA ASP A 266 -3.24 -7.42 5.55
C ASP A 266 -3.40 -8.89 5.92
N MET A 267 -4.60 -9.44 5.68
CA MET A 267 -5.02 -10.77 6.13
C MET A 267 -4.93 -10.93 7.66
N THR A 268 -6.04 -10.68 8.34
CA THR A 268 -6.12 -10.57 9.80
C THR A 268 -7.15 -11.51 10.44
N ALA A 269 -7.71 -12.45 9.67
CA ALA A 269 -8.76 -13.37 10.09
C ALA A 269 -8.31 -14.84 10.20
#